data_AF-A0A2E5X4Z9-F1
#
_entry.id   AF-A0A2E5X4Z9-F1
#
_cell.length_a   1.000
_cell.length_b   1.000
_cell.length_c   1.000
_cell.angle_alpha   90.00
_cell.angle_beta   90.00
_cell.angle_gamma   90.00
#
_symmetry.space_group_name_H-M   'P 1'
#
loop_
_entity.id
_entity.type
_entity.pdbx_description
1 polymer ?
#
loop_
_entity_poly.entity_id
_entity_poly.type
_entity_poly.pdbx_seq_one_letter_code
_entity_poly.pdbx_strand_id
1 'polypeptide(L)'
;MLGWATGLTGGFTYGLYGQADSAAGTGVFGWATDLAGATVGVSGEADSAAGAGVFGWASDTTGGYTPGVFGETASTAGYGVFSGGDLGATGIKSFMRMRAGR
;
A
#
# COMPACT_ATOMS: atom_id res chain seq x y z
N MET A 1 -17.16 8.15 8.54
CA MET A 1 -17.89 7.38 7.51
C MET A 1 -17.50 5.92 7.72
N LEU A 2 -18.39 5.09 8.24
CA LEU A 2 -18.16 3.66 8.39
C LEU A 2 -18.63 2.99 7.09
N GLY A 3 -17.71 2.39 6.35
CA GLY A 3 -18.05 1.62 5.16
C GLY A 3 -18.41 0.20 5.51
N TRP A 4 -19.70 -0.13 5.53
CA TRP A 4 -20.15 -1.50 5.75
C TRP A 4 -20.67 -2.09 4.44
N ALA A 5 -20.08 -3.20 3.98
CA ALA A 5 -20.40 -3.85 2.73
C ALA A 5 -20.66 -5.34 2.95
N THR A 6 -21.86 -5.81 2.59
CA THR A 6 -22.26 -7.23 2.67
C THR A 6 -22.66 -7.71 1.28
N GLY A 7 -21.73 -8.33 0.56
CA GLY A 7 -22.01 -8.95 -0.74
C GLY A 7 -22.47 -10.40 -0.55
N LEU A 8 -23.68 -10.75 -1.02
CA LEU A 8 -24.23 -12.12 -0.94
C LEU A 8 -24.31 -12.83 -2.31
N THR A 9 -23.90 -12.17 -3.40
CA THR A 9 -23.98 -12.71 -4.77
C THR A 9 -22.86 -12.19 -5.67
N GLY A 10 -21.76 -12.96 -5.78
CA GLY A 10 -20.83 -13.06 -6.92
C GLY A 10 -20.08 -11.82 -7.47
N GLY A 11 -20.38 -10.60 -7.05
CA GLY A 11 -19.78 -9.36 -7.56
C GLY A 11 -18.75 -8.71 -6.62
N PHE A 12 -17.92 -7.81 -7.17
CA PHE A 12 -17.05 -6.94 -6.37
C PHE A 12 -17.88 -6.01 -5.48
N THR A 13 -17.60 -5.97 -4.18
CA THR A 13 -18.30 -5.11 -3.22
C THR A 13 -17.30 -4.19 -2.53
N TYR A 14 -17.58 -2.88 -2.48
CA TYR A 14 -16.74 -1.88 -1.80
C TYR A 14 -17.49 -1.28 -0.62
N GLY A 15 -16.90 -1.30 0.57
CA GLY A 15 -17.42 -0.57 1.73
C GLY A 15 -17.16 0.94 1.63
N LEU A 16 -16.00 1.30 1.07
CA LEU A 16 -15.55 2.68 0.81
C LEU A 16 -14.82 2.72 -0.53
N TYR A 17 -15.05 3.77 -1.32
CA TYR A 17 -14.37 4.01 -2.59
C TYR A 17 -13.85 5.45 -2.63
N GLY A 18 -12.53 5.62 -2.77
CA GLY A 18 -11.86 6.92 -2.88
C GLY A 18 -11.05 6.99 -4.18
N GLN A 19 -11.44 7.88 -5.09
CA GLN A 19 -10.80 8.08 -6.39
C GLN A 19 -10.38 9.53 -6.55
N ALA A 20 -9.21 9.76 -7.15
CA ALA A 20 -8.71 11.08 -7.51
C ALA A 20 -8.10 11.04 -8.91
N ASP A 21 -8.69 11.78 -9.85
CA ASP A 21 -8.29 11.76 -11.27
C ASP A 21 -7.22 12.81 -11.64
N SER A 22 -6.67 13.49 -10.64
CA SER A 22 -5.61 14.48 -10.85
C SER A 22 -4.23 13.81 -10.97
N ALA A 23 -3.33 14.41 -11.74
CA ALA A 23 -1.93 13.96 -11.85
C ALA A 23 -1.20 13.91 -10.49
N ALA A 24 -1.66 14.70 -9.51
CA ALA A 24 -1.17 14.69 -8.12
C ALA A 24 -2.26 14.24 -7.12
N GLY A 25 -3.27 13.51 -7.59
CA GLY A 25 -4.42 13.09 -6.80
C GLY A 25 -4.07 12.06 -5.72
N THR A 26 -4.71 12.16 -4.56
CA THR A 26 -4.68 11.13 -3.52
C THR A 26 -6.10 10.64 -3.28
N GLY A 27 -6.38 9.36 -3.58
CA GLY A 27 -7.72 8.79 -3.43
C GLY A 27 -8.11 8.52 -1.97
N VAL A 28 -7.17 7.98 -1.17
CA VAL A 28 -7.34 7.71 0.26
C VAL A 28 -6.08 8.17 1.00
N PHE A 29 -6.26 8.93 2.08
CA PHE A 29 -5.16 9.45 2.90
C PHE A 29 -5.42 9.16 4.38
N GLY A 30 -4.49 8.45 5.03
CA GLY A 30 -4.50 8.21 6.47
C GLY A 30 -3.26 8.80 7.12
N TRP A 31 -3.45 9.70 8.09
CA TRP A 31 -2.37 10.37 8.81
C TRP A 31 -2.61 10.25 10.31
N ALA A 32 -1.70 9.56 10.99
CA ALA A 32 -1.61 9.59 12.45
C ALA A 32 -0.42 10.46 12.87
N THR A 33 -0.65 11.43 13.74
CA THR A 33 0.30 12.52 14.05
C THR A 33 1.01 12.39 15.39
N ASP A 34 0.58 11.47 16.24
CA ASP A 34 1.22 11.26 17.54
C ASP A 34 2.63 10.67 17.36
N LEU A 35 3.61 11.28 18.02
CA LEU A 35 5.03 10.94 17.90
C LEU A 35 5.52 9.97 18.96
N ALA A 36 4.73 9.75 20.02
CA ALA A 36 5.10 8.89 21.13
C ALA A 36 4.37 7.54 21.11
N GLY A 37 3.20 7.49 20.46
CA GLY A 37 2.36 6.30 20.37
C GLY A 37 2.72 5.34 19.24
N ALA A 38 2.30 4.08 19.37
CA ALA A 38 2.29 3.14 18.25
C ALA A 38 1.11 3.48 17.31
N THR A 39 1.34 4.40 16.37
CA THR A 39 0.30 4.91 15.48
C THR A 39 0.23 4.18 14.14
N VAL A 40 -0.98 4.01 13.61
CA VAL A 40 -1.23 3.47 12.26
C VAL A 40 -2.09 4.46 11.49
N GLY A 41 -1.62 4.92 10.32
CA GLY A 41 -2.39 5.82 9.44
C GLY A 41 -3.47 5.09 8.66
N VAL A 42 -3.13 3.93 8.08
CA VAL A 42 -4.04 3.03 7.34
C VAL A 42 -3.67 1.58 7.67
N SER A 43 -4.66 0.73 7.91
CA SER A 43 -4.50 -0.72 8.08
C SER A 43 -5.34 -1.44 7.03
N GLY A 44 -4.79 -2.52 6.43
CA GLY A 44 -5.48 -3.39 5.49
C GLY A 44 -5.44 -4.83 5.98
N GLU A 45 -6.61 -5.47 6.09
CA GLU A 45 -6.79 -6.81 6.66
C GLU A 45 -7.71 -7.65 5.77
N ALA A 46 -7.41 -8.94 5.64
CA ALA A 46 -8.21 -9.87 4.87
C ALA A 46 -8.19 -11.26 5.51
N ASP A 47 -9.36 -11.75 5.93
CA ASP A 47 -9.50 -13.06 6.60
C ASP A 47 -9.42 -14.26 5.64
N SER A 48 -9.63 -14.02 4.34
CA SER A 48 -9.61 -15.08 3.34
C SER A 48 -8.18 -15.60 3.13
N ALA A 49 -8.02 -16.93 3.04
CA ALA A 49 -6.73 -17.56 2.75
C ALA A 49 -6.11 -17.14 1.41
N ALA A 50 -6.95 -16.67 0.46
CA ALA A 50 -6.51 -16.11 -0.82
C ALA A 50 -6.66 -14.58 -0.88
N GLY A 51 -7.01 -13.94 0.24
CA GLY A 51 -7.19 -12.50 0.34
C GLY A 51 -5.87 -11.75 0.43
N ALA A 52 -5.88 -10.49 -0.01
CA ALA A 52 -4.78 -9.56 0.19
C ALA A 52 -5.30 -8.40 1.04
N GLY A 53 -4.63 -8.13 2.18
CA GLY A 53 -4.97 -6.96 3.01
C GLY A 53 -4.67 -5.64 2.30
N VAL A 54 -3.59 -5.60 1.51
CA VAL A 54 -3.23 -4.48 0.62
C VAL A 54 -2.80 -5.04 -0.73
N PHE A 55 -3.41 -4.54 -1.82
CA PHE A 55 -3.05 -4.86 -3.19
C PHE A 55 -2.70 -3.58 -3.94
N GLY A 56 -1.47 -3.47 -4.42
CA GLY A 56 -1.00 -2.33 -5.20
C GLY A 56 -0.85 -2.69 -6.67
N TRP A 57 -1.54 -1.95 -7.54
CA TRP A 57 -1.47 -2.12 -8.99
C TRP A 57 -1.23 -0.77 -9.65
N ALA A 58 -0.12 -0.67 -10.39
CA ALA A 58 0.15 0.47 -11.25
C ALA A 58 -0.06 0.04 -12.71
N SER A 59 -0.98 0.73 -13.41
CA SER A 59 -1.43 0.34 -14.75
C SER A 59 -0.64 0.96 -15.89
N ASP A 60 0.28 1.90 -15.61
CA ASP A 60 1.06 2.57 -16.65
C ASP A 60 2.04 1.60 -17.33
N THR A 61 1.87 1.42 -18.63
CA THR A 61 2.67 0.54 -19.49
C THR A 61 3.68 1.29 -20.35
N THR A 62 3.76 2.62 -20.23
CA THR A 62 4.60 3.47 -21.09
C THR A 62 6.08 3.50 -20.70
N GLY A 63 6.44 2.81 -19.61
CA GLY A 63 7.83 2.64 -19.17
C GLY A 63 8.30 3.62 -18.11
N GLY A 64 7.38 4.37 -17.49
CA GLY A 64 7.66 5.20 -16.33
C GLY A 64 8.00 4.38 -15.07
N TYR A 65 8.58 5.03 -14.06
CA TYR A 65 8.73 4.45 -12.73
C TYR A 65 7.36 4.40 -12.03
N THR A 66 6.72 3.24 -12.03
CA THR A 66 5.33 3.07 -11.59
C THR A 66 5.19 1.93 -10.56
N PRO A 67 5.66 2.15 -9.31
CA PRO A 67 5.53 1.13 -8.27
C PRO A 67 4.07 0.90 -7.90
N GLY A 68 3.63 -0.36 -7.83
CA GLY A 68 2.29 -0.69 -7.30
C GLY A 68 2.16 -0.39 -5.80
N VAL A 69 3.24 -0.60 -5.03
CA VAL A 69 3.39 -0.18 -3.63
C VAL A 69 4.78 0.43 -3.47
N PHE A 70 4.84 1.65 -2.90
CA PHE A 70 6.09 2.34 -2.60
C PHE A 70 6.18 2.60 -1.09
N GLY A 71 7.27 2.12 -0.48
CA GLY A 71 7.56 2.32 0.94
C GLY A 71 8.83 3.12 1.12
N GLU A 72 8.74 4.25 1.84
CA GLU A 72 9.86 5.13 2.14
C GLU A 72 9.84 5.49 3.63
N THR A 73 11.03 5.69 4.20
CA THR A 73 11.19 6.20 5.56
C THR A 73 12.39 7.13 5.62
N ALA A 74 12.20 8.28 6.28
CA ALA A 74 13.28 9.22 6.56
C ALA A 74 14.14 8.78 7.76
N SER A 75 13.68 7.82 8.55
CA SER A 75 14.41 7.32 9.71
C SER A 75 15.58 6.44 9.25
N THR A 76 16.78 6.71 9.76
CA THR A 76 17.99 5.93 9.45
C THR A 76 17.93 4.49 9.96
N ALA A 77 17.09 4.22 10.96
CA ALA A 77 16.83 2.90 11.51
C ALA A 77 15.52 2.28 10.99
N GLY A 78 14.77 3.00 10.15
CA GLY A 78 13.48 2.55 9.65
C GLY A 78 13.58 1.57 8.47
N TYR A 79 12.50 0.84 8.23
CA TYR A 79 12.32 0.02 7.03
C TYR A 79 11.18 0.61 6.20
N GLY A 80 11.37 0.76 4.88
CA GLY A 80 10.27 1.11 3.97
C GLY A 80 9.23 -0.01 3.86
N VAL A 81 9.65 -1.27 4.03
CA VAL A 81 8.78 -2.46 4.12
C VAL A 81 9.39 -3.44 5.12
N PHE A 82 8.59 -4.00 6.03
CA PHE A 82 8.98 -5.04 6.99
C PHE A 82 7.96 -6.18 6.98
N SER A 83 8.43 -7.42 7.06
CA SER A 83 7.59 -8.62 7.08
C SER A 83 7.82 -9.44 8.35
N GLY A 84 6.74 -9.85 9.02
CA GLY A 84 6.77 -10.91 10.04
C GLY A 84 6.34 -12.23 9.41
N GLY A 85 7.20 -13.25 9.45
CA GLY A 85 6.98 -14.52 8.75
C GLY A 85 7.68 -14.59 7.39
N ASP A 86 7.23 -15.51 6.53
CA ASP A 86 7.85 -15.76 5.23
C ASP A 86 7.46 -14.71 4.19
N LEU A 87 8.45 -14.07 3.58
CA LEU A 87 8.27 -13.17 2.44
C LEU A 87 8.50 -13.94 1.13
N GLY A 88 7.41 -14.22 0.41
CA GLY A 88 7.46 -14.81 -0.94
C GLY A 88 7.50 -13.74 -2.02
N ALA A 89 8.44 -13.84 -2.97
CA ALA A 89 8.52 -12.96 -4.13
C ALA A 89 8.87 -13.76 -5.39
N THR A 90 8.19 -13.50 -6.50
CA THR A 90 8.38 -14.23 -7.77
C THR A 90 8.90 -13.30 -8.88
N GLY A 91 9.63 -13.86 -9.86
CA GLY A 91 10.22 -13.09 -10.97
C GLY A 91 11.56 -12.43 -10.62
N ILE A 92 12.08 -11.58 -11.52
CA ILE A 92 13.38 -10.90 -11.32
C ILE A 92 13.26 -9.91 -10.15
N LYS A 93 14.26 -9.87 -9.28
CA LYS A 93 14.34 -9.01 -8.10
C LYS A 93 15.69 -8.32 -8.09
N SER A 94 15.70 -7.00 -8.01
CA SER A 94 16.90 -6.20 -7.80
C SER A 94 16.71 -5.35 -6.55
N PHE A 95 17.62 -5.48 -5.60
CA PHE A 95 17.70 -4.55 -4.46
C PHE A 95 18.63 -3.41 -4.88
N MET A 96 18.05 -2.29 -5.29
CA MET A 96 18.82 -1.08 -5.61
C MET A 96 18.77 -0.13 -4.41
N ARG A 97 19.93 0.15 -3.81
CA ARG A 97 20.06 1.25 -2.84
C ARG A 97 20.13 2.55 -3.64
N MET A 98 19.20 3.49 -3.40
CA MET A 98 19.40 4.87 -3.84
C MET A 98 20.68 5.40 -3.19
N ARG A 99 21.73 5.65 -3.99
CA ARG A 99 22.88 6.42 -3.54
C ARG A 99 22.43 7.87 -3.47
N ALA A 100 22.38 8.44 -2.28
CA ALA A 100 22.31 9.89 -2.14
C ALA A 100 23.54 10.48 -2.86
N GLY A 101 23.31 11.08 -4.03
CA GLY A 101 24.33 11.82 -4.76
C GLY A 101 24.64 13.12 -4.04
N ARG A 102 25.93 13.43 -3.95
CA ARG A 102 26.43 14.78 -3.68
C ARG A 102 26.12 15.71 -4.83
#